data_AF-A0AAW6ALJ9-F1
#
_entry.id   AF-A0AAW6ALJ9-F1
#
_cell.length_a   1.000
_cell.length_b   1.000
_cell.length_c   1.000
_cell.angle_alpha   90.00
_cell.angle_beta   90.00
_cell.angle_gamma   90.00
#
_symmetry.space_group_name_H-M   'P 1'
#
loop_
_entity.id
_entity.type
_entity.pdbx_description
1 polymer ?
#
loop_
_entity_poly.entity_id
_entity_poly.type
_entity_poly.pdbx_seq_one_letter_code
_entity_poly.pdbx_strand_id
1 'polypeptide(L)'
;MFYGQFVSGSVYLTTDGSGLPIREAAEPNPGAGYHTVLSYEQHDGAIWQVWTLVPDAGTPQDAALMLAQIQAAALSDDDALKVPALYPLYACGHVYAQGDRVLWQGTLYKAISGHTATAADPASDPQHWAKVVASTAGGENVPEWVSGKSYAKGDRVTKYGSVYESLMDGNTIEPGTFGSDDAWKQLTA
;
A
#
# COMPACT_ATOMS: atom_id res chain seq x y z
N MET A 1 -42.99 -9.97 6.58
CA MET A 1 -43.16 -8.65 5.95
C MET A 1 -43.53 -7.68 7.05
N PHE A 2 -42.63 -6.77 7.40
CA PHE A 2 -42.88 -5.77 8.44
C PHE A 2 -43.60 -4.56 7.86
N TYR A 3 -44.40 -3.89 8.69
CA TYR A 3 -45.08 -2.66 8.36
C TYR A 3 -44.71 -1.59 9.39
N GLY A 4 -44.70 -0.33 8.96
CA GLY A 4 -44.40 0.77 9.85
C GLY A 4 -44.72 2.14 9.28
N GLN A 5 -44.57 3.15 10.13
CA GLN A 5 -44.69 4.55 9.77
C GLN A 5 -43.30 5.17 9.71
N PHE A 6 -43.01 5.91 8.64
CA PHE A 6 -41.77 6.67 8.52
C PHE A 6 -42.00 8.09 9.03
N VAL A 7 -41.33 8.46 10.11
CA VAL A 7 -41.48 9.77 10.75
C VAL A 7 -40.08 10.30 11.05
N SER A 8 -39.73 11.40 10.38
CA SER A 8 -38.48 12.15 10.61
C SER A 8 -37.21 11.28 10.57
N GLY A 9 -37.09 10.39 9.57
CA GLY A 9 -35.91 9.52 9.43
C GLY A 9 -35.94 8.25 10.28
N SER A 10 -36.96 8.06 11.11
CA SER A 10 -37.14 6.87 11.95
C SER A 10 -38.34 6.05 11.50
N VAL A 11 -38.26 4.73 11.70
CA VAL A 11 -39.34 3.79 11.39
C VAL A 11 -39.97 3.30 12.68
N TYR A 12 -41.28 3.49 12.80
CA TYR A 12 -42.07 2.98 13.91
C TYR A 12 -42.83 1.75 13.46
N LEU A 13 -42.48 0.58 14.01
CA LEU A 13 -43.12 -0.69 13.66
C LEU A 13 -44.57 -0.74 14.13
N THR A 14 -45.43 -1.30 13.29
CA THR A 14 -46.85 -1.51 13.59
C THR A 14 -47.15 -3.01 13.60
N THR A 15 -47.92 -3.46 14.59
CA THR A 15 -48.27 -4.88 14.74
C THR A 15 -49.63 -5.22 14.13
N ASP A 16 -50.43 -4.21 13.79
CA ASP A 16 -51.75 -4.33 13.17
C ASP A 16 -51.69 -4.32 11.63
N GLY A 17 -50.48 -4.23 11.05
CA GLY A 17 -50.27 -4.16 9.61
C GLY A 17 -50.58 -2.79 9.00
N SER A 18 -50.81 -1.76 9.83
CA SER A 18 -51.03 -0.39 9.35
C SER A 18 -49.73 0.27 8.88
N GLY A 19 -49.81 1.16 7.88
CA GLY A 19 -48.64 1.88 7.36
C GLY A 19 -48.02 1.25 6.12
N LEU A 20 -46.74 1.54 5.89
CA LEU A 20 -46.04 1.17 4.67
C LEU A 20 -45.26 -0.13 4.86
N PRO A 21 -45.16 -0.98 3.82
CA PRO A 21 -44.31 -2.15 3.84
C PRO A 21 -42.84 -1.76 3.98
N ILE A 22 -42.12 -2.43 4.89
CA ILE A 22 -40.68 -2.24 5.09
C ILE A 22 -39.93 -3.28 4.26
N ARG A 23 -39.02 -2.80 3.42
CA ARG A 23 -38.10 -3.58 2.59
C ARG A 23 -36.75 -3.62 3.28
N GLU A 24 -36.44 -4.77 3.88
CA GLU A 24 -35.16 -4.99 4.54
C GLU A 24 -34.07 -5.30 3.51
N ALA A 25 -32.87 -4.79 3.77
CA ALA A 25 -31.67 -5.08 2.99
C ALA A 25 -30.64 -5.73 3.91
N ALA A 26 -29.96 -6.76 3.43
CA ALA A 26 -28.88 -7.39 4.17
C ALA A 26 -27.76 -6.37 4.43
N GLU A 27 -27.22 -6.37 5.65
CA GLU A 27 -26.07 -5.53 6.00
C GLU A 27 -24.86 -5.90 5.13
N PRO A 28 -24.27 -4.95 4.39
CA PRO A 28 -23.09 -5.22 3.58
C PRO A 28 -21.87 -5.44 4.48
N ASN A 29 -20.93 -6.28 4.04
CA ASN A 29 -19.62 -6.37 4.69
C ASN A 29 -18.79 -5.14 4.33
N PRO A 30 -18.44 -4.25 5.28
CA PRO A 30 -17.82 -2.98 4.95
C PRO A 30 -16.35 -3.08 4.50
N GLY A 31 -15.67 -4.20 4.77
CA GLY A 31 -14.22 -4.31 4.55
C GLY A 31 -13.41 -3.51 5.58
N ALA A 32 -12.09 -3.48 5.43
CA ALA A 32 -11.21 -2.79 6.38
C ALA A 32 -11.31 -1.26 6.23
N GLY A 33 -11.49 -0.55 7.34
CA GLY A 33 -11.51 0.92 7.40
C GLY A 33 -12.87 1.57 7.13
N TYR A 34 -13.96 0.79 7.16
CA TYR A 34 -15.33 1.27 7.01
C TYR A 34 -16.25 0.61 8.05
N HIS A 35 -17.29 1.33 8.48
CA HIS A 35 -18.44 0.79 9.19
C HIS A 35 -19.73 1.08 8.42
N THR A 36 -20.76 0.30 8.72
CA THR A 36 -22.10 0.42 8.15
C THR A 36 -22.97 1.32 9.03
N VAL A 37 -23.69 2.26 8.42
CA VAL A 37 -24.74 3.04 9.08
C VAL A 37 -26.09 2.68 8.47
N LEU A 38 -27.01 2.25 9.33
CA LEU A 38 -28.39 1.96 8.98
C LEU A 38 -29.21 3.26 8.90
N SER A 39 -29.93 3.44 7.80
CA SER A 39 -30.91 4.50 7.61
C SER A 39 -32.15 3.95 6.91
N TYR A 40 -33.22 4.75 6.89
CA TYR A 40 -34.45 4.40 6.20
C TYR A 40 -34.88 5.53 5.27
N GLU A 41 -35.31 5.16 4.07
CA GLU A 41 -35.84 6.08 3.08
C GLU A 41 -37.22 5.65 2.62
N GLN A 42 -38.12 6.60 2.45
CA GLN A 42 -39.45 6.31 1.91
C GLN A 42 -39.49 6.69 0.43
N HIS A 43 -39.67 5.68 -0.42
CA HIS A 43 -39.95 5.89 -1.84
C HIS A 43 -40.80 4.74 -2.41
N ASP A 44 -41.54 5.01 -3.47
CA ASP A 44 -42.39 4.05 -4.18
C ASP A 44 -43.42 3.32 -3.31
N GLY A 45 -44.00 4.02 -2.31
CA GLY A 45 -45.02 3.46 -1.43
C GLY A 45 -44.49 2.39 -0.46
N ALA A 46 -43.18 2.36 -0.23
CA ALA A 46 -42.53 1.48 0.74
C ALA A 46 -41.49 2.25 1.56
N ILE A 47 -41.07 1.66 2.67
CA ILE A 47 -39.93 2.11 3.46
C ILE A 47 -38.78 1.18 3.16
N TRP A 48 -37.67 1.71 2.67
CA TRP A 48 -36.48 0.96 2.32
C TRP A 48 -35.42 1.10 3.39
N GLN A 49 -34.86 -0.04 3.79
CA GLN A 49 -33.65 -0.11 4.58
C GLN A 49 -32.46 0.20 3.69
N VAL A 50 -31.69 1.23 4.04
CA VAL A 50 -30.52 1.69 3.29
C VAL A 50 -29.30 1.62 4.19
N TRP A 51 -28.28 0.90 3.73
CA TRP A 51 -26.98 0.79 4.38
C TRP A 51 -25.98 1.72 3.70
N THR A 52 -25.40 2.64 4.47
CA THR A 52 -24.32 3.51 3.99
C THR A 52 -22.99 2.99 4.51
N LEU A 53 -22.01 2.83 3.63
CA LEU A 53 -20.62 2.58 4.00
C LEU A 53 -19.97 3.91 4.39
N VAL A 54 -19.64 4.04 5.66
CA VAL A 54 -18.99 5.22 6.21
C VAL A 54 -17.54 4.86 6.49
N PRO A 55 -16.55 5.61 5.95
CA PRO A 55 -15.17 5.38 6.34
C PRO A 55 -15.05 5.58 7.85
N ASP A 56 -14.32 4.70 8.51
CA ASP A 56 -13.92 4.89 9.90
C ASP A 56 -13.01 6.12 9.93
N ALA A 57 -13.60 7.31 10.05
CA ALA A 57 -12.88 8.58 10.01
C ALA A 57 -11.81 8.65 11.10
N GLY A 58 -11.92 7.78 12.12
CA GLY A 58 -11.08 7.81 13.30
C GLY A 58 -11.08 9.21 13.91
N THR A 59 -10.02 9.52 14.63
CA THR A 59 -9.70 10.89 15.01
C THR A 59 -9.08 11.65 13.81
N PRO A 60 -9.04 13.00 13.83
CA PRO A 60 -8.28 13.76 12.82
C PRO A 60 -6.82 13.29 12.67
N GLN A 61 -6.24 12.73 13.74
CA GLN A 61 -4.91 12.12 13.74
C GLN A 61 -4.87 10.82 12.93
N ASP A 62 -5.89 9.98 13.03
CA ASP A 62 -6.00 8.73 12.25
C ASP A 62 -6.19 9.03 10.76
N ALA A 63 -7.02 10.01 10.42
CA ALA A 63 -7.18 10.47 9.05
C ALA A 63 -5.88 11.07 8.48
N ALA A 64 -5.15 11.84 9.29
CA ALA A 64 -3.84 12.38 8.90
C ALA A 64 -2.80 11.28 8.71
N LEU A 65 -2.81 10.24 9.56
CA LEU A 65 -1.94 9.08 9.41
C LEU A 65 -2.26 8.31 8.12
N MET A 66 -3.54 8.03 7.86
CA MET A 66 -3.95 7.33 6.64
C MET A 66 -3.55 8.10 5.38
N LEU A 67 -3.74 9.43 5.37
CA LEU A 67 -3.27 10.28 4.28
C LEU A 67 -1.75 10.22 4.13
N ALA A 68 -1.00 10.27 5.23
CA ALA A 68 0.46 10.16 5.21
C ALA A 68 0.92 8.80 4.64
N GLN A 69 0.25 7.70 4.98
CA GLN A 69 0.55 6.37 4.44
C GLN A 69 0.26 6.28 2.94
N ILE A 70 -0.83 6.87 2.47
CA ILE A 70 -1.16 6.95 1.03
C ILE A 70 -0.08 7.74 0.28
N GLN A 71 0.33 8.89 0.82
CA GLN A 71 1.39 9.71 0.22
C GLN A 71 2.76 9.01 0.28
N ALA A 72 3.01 8.21 1.32
CA ALA A 72 4.27 7.48 1.50
C ALA A 72 4.54 6.46 0.38
N ALA A 73 3.50 5.94 -0.28
CA ALA A 73 3.64 5.03 -1.42
C ALA A 73 4.37 5.68 -2.61
N ALA A 74 4.28 7.01 -2.77
CA ALA A 74 4.94 7.75 -3.85
C ALA A 74 6.33 8.27 -3.49
N LEU A 75 6.79 8.09 -2.25
CA LEU A 75 8.10 8.57 -1.82
C LEU A 75 9.24 7.85 -2.55
N SER A 76 10.35 8.56 -2.74
CA SER A 76 11.63 7.95 -3.11
C SER A 76 12.09 6.95 -2.04
N ASP A 77 12.98 6.03 -2.40
CA ASP A 77 13.55 5.08 -1.43
C ASP A 77 14.29 5.83 -0.29
N ASP A 78 14.92 6.98 -0.58
CA ASP A 78 15.56 7.84 0.44
C ASP A 78 14.59 8.51 1.40
N ASP A 79 13.49 9.06 0.88
CA ASP A 79 12.50 9.72 1.73
C ASP A 79 11.72 8.69 2.54
N ALA A 80 11.46 7.51 1.97
CA ALA A 80 10.84 6.39 2.67
C ALA A 80 11.63 5.98 3.92
N LEU A 81 12.98 5.99 3.83
CA LEU A 81 13.86 5.67 4.96
C LEU A 81 13.81 6.69 6.10
N LYS A 82 13.36 7.92 5.85
CA LYS A 82 13.18 8.95 6.90
C LYS A 82 11.88 8.77 7.67
N VAL A 83 10.90 8.10 7.07
CA VAL A 83 9.56 7.87 7.64
C VAL A 83 9.14 6.39 7.63
N PRO A 84 9.99 5.47 8.14
CA PRO A 84 9.73 4.03 8.05
C PRO A 84 8.40 3.63 8.69
N ALA A 85 8.00 4.33 9.77
CA ALA A 85 6.76 4.06 10.51
C ALA A 85 5.47 4.27 9.69
N LEU A 86 5.54 4.92 8.51
CA LEU A 86 4.39 5.06 7.61
C LEU A 86 4.15 3.80 6.76
N TYR A 87 5.04 2.83 6.76
CA TYR A 87 4.89 1.60 5.98
C TYR A 87 4.32 0.45 6.83
N PRO A 88 3.47 -0.41 6.24
CA PRO A 88 2.89 -1.55 6.94
C PRO A 88 3.96 -2.56 7.35
N LEU A 89 3.71 -3.31 8.42
CA LEU A 89 4.55 -4.46 8.78
C LEU A 89 4.39 -5.57 7.75
N TYR A 90 5.48 -6.30 7.48
CA TYR A 90 5.42 -7.48 6.62
C TYR A 90 4.47 -8.55 7.20
N ALA A 91 3.59 -9.04 6.33
CA ALA A 91 2.67 -10.13 6.61
C ALA A 91 2.87 -11.29 5.62
N CYS A 92 3.16 -12.48 6.16
CA CYS A 92 3.15 -13.73 5.42
C CYS A 92 1.72 -14.07 4.96
N GLY A 93 1.58 -14.60 3.75
CA GLY A 93 0.30 -14.90 3.09
C GLY A 93 -0.37 -13.71 2.40
N HIS A 94 0.18 -12.50 2.54
CA HIS A 94 -0.34 -11.32 1.85
C HIS A 94 0.14 -11.26 0.39
N VAL A 95 -0.67 -10.66 -0.48
CA VAL A 95 -0.32 -10.43 -1.89
C VAL A 95 0.21 -9.02 -2.03
N TYR A 96 1.46 -8.88 -2.46
CA TYR A 96 2.10 -7.59 -2.68
C TYR A 96 2.21 -7.30 -4.18
N ALA A 97 2.06 -6.04 -4.55
CA ALA A 97 2.36 -5.51 -5.87
C ALA A 97 3.84 -5.14 -5.99
N GLN A 98 4.32 -5.00 -7.23
CA GLN A 98 5.66 -4.46 -7.47
C GLN A 98 5.78 -3.04 -6.89
N GLY A 99 6.87 -2.80 -6.15
CA GLY A 99 7.14 -1.51 -5.53
C GLY A 99 6.54 -1.33 -4.14
N ASP A 100 5.66 -2.24 -3.69
CA ASP A 100 5.13 -2.20 -2.31
C ASP A 100 6.26 -2.24 -1.30
N ARG A 101 6.13 -1.46 -0.23
CA ARG A 101 7.13 -1.38 0.84
C ARG A 101 6.57 -1.88 2.15
N VAL A 102 7.37 -2.65 2.87
CA VAL A 102 7.02 -3.25 4.16
C VAL A 102 8.14 -3.09 5.17
N LEU A 103 7.77 -3.00 6.44
CA LEU A 103 8.69 -3.02 7.56
C LEU A 103 8.86 -4.44 8.12
N TRP A 104 10.11 -4.84 8.28
CA TRP A 104 10.49 -6.07 8.97
C TRP A 104 11.65 -5.80 9.92
N GLN A 105 11.44 -6.00 11.22
CA GLN A 105 12.44 -5.76 12.28
C GLN A 105 13.13 -4.38 12.18
N GLY A 106 12.37 -3.33 11.85
CA GLY A 106 12.87 -1.97 11.69
C GLY A 106 13.62 -1.70 10.38
N THR A 107 13.71 -2.68 9.48
CA THR A 107 14.27 -2.52 8.14
C THR A 107 13.16 -2.46 7.10
N LEU A 108 13.26 -1.53 6.17
CA LEU A 108 12.32 -1.39 5.07
C LEU A 108 12.72 -2.29 3.90
N TYR A 109 11.77 -3.05 3.36
CA TYR A 109 11.91 -3.90 2.19
C TYR A 109 10.93 -3.46 1.13
N LYS A 110 11.31 -3.61 -0.14
CA LYS A 110 10.51 -3.26 -1.31
C LYS A 110 10.31 -4.48 -2.19
N ALA A 111 9.09 -4.73 -2.61
CA ALA A 111 8.74 -5.82 -3.49
C ALA A 111 9.30 -5.57 -4.89
N ILE A 112 10.07 -6.53 -5.41
CA ILE A 112 10.71 -6.47 -6.73
C ILE A 112 9.67 -6.71 -7.83
N SER A 113 8.70 -7.58 -7.57
CA SER A 113 7.61 -7.95 -8.47
C SER A 113 6.35 -8.31 -7.67
N GLY A 114 5.21 -8.38 -8.36
CA GLY A 114 3.96 -8.82 -7.73
C GLY A 114 4.02 -10.31 -7.35
N HIS A 115 3.75 -10.65 -6.09
CA HIS A 115 3.83 -12.01 -5.58
C HIS A 115 2.97 -12.22 -4.33
N THR A 116 2.69 -13.48 -3.99
CA THR A 116 2.15 -13.83 -2.67
C THR A 116 3.31 -14.17 -1.74
N ALA A 117 3.42 -13.48 -0.62
CA ALA A 117 4.46 -13.72 0.37
C ALA A 117 4.29 -15.09 1.02
N THR A 118 5.18 -16.03 0.73
CA THR A 118 5.16 -17.39 1.31
C THR A 118 6.21 -17.59 2.39
N ALA A 119 7.28 -16.78 2.37
CA ALA A 119 8.33 -16.79 3.36
C ALA A 119 7.86 -16.20 4.71
N ALA A 120 8.48 -16.62 5.80
CA ALA A 120 8.20 -16.08 7.14
C ALA A 120 8.74 -14.65 7.31
N ASP A 121 9.75 -14.28 6.51
CA ASP A 121 10.38 -12.97 6.52
C ASP A 121 10.90 -12.59 5.12
N PRO A 122 10.92 -11.29 4.77
CA PRO A 122 11.36 -10.83 3.45
C PRO A 122 12.88 -10.95 3.25
N ALA A 123 13.67 -11.09 4.32
CA ALA A 123 15.12 -11.26 4.19
C ALA A 123 15.49 -12.65 3.64
N SER A 124 14.67 -13.66 3.92
CA SER A 124 14.82 -15.03 3.44
C SER A 124 14.35 -15.24 1.99
N ASP A 125 13.70 -14.24 1.37
CA ASP A 125 13.21 -14.29 -0.02
C ASP A 125 13.76 -13.13 -0.87
N PRO A 126 15.07 -13.15 -1.18
CA PRO A 126 15.72 -12.10 -1.96
C PRO A 126 15.28 -12.07 -3.44
N GLN A 127 14.50 -13.05 -3.91
CA GLN A 127 13.96 -13.06 -5.28
C GLN A 127 12.77 -12.11 -5.42
N HIS A 128 12.00 -11.93 -4.34
CA HIS A 128 10.82 -11.07 -4.35
C HIS A 128 10.98 -9.78 -3.55
N TRP A 129 11.98 -9.72 -2.65
CA TRP A 129 12.22 -8.56 -1.80
C TRP A 129 13.62 -8.00 -1.94
N ALA A 130 13.71 -6.69 -2.07
CA ALA A 130 14.95 -5.93 -1.98
C ALA A 130 14.94 -5.09 -0.70
N LYS A 131 16.06 -5.08 0.04
CA LYS A 131 16.24 -4.17 1.17
C LYS A 131 16.35 -2.73 0.64
N VAL A 132 15.52 -1.83 1.18
CA VAL A 132 15.62 -0.40 0.89
C VAL A 132 16.82 0.16 1.65
N VAL A 133 17.72 0.82 0.94
CA VAL A 133 18.89 1.48 1.51
C VAL A 133 19.04 2.87 0.89
N ALA A 134 19.71 3.76 1.60
CA ALA A 134 19.90 5.13 1.13
C ALA A 134 20.66 5.14 -0.21
N SER A 135 20.29 6.09 -1.06
CA SER A 135 20.98 6.38 -2.30
C SER A 135 22.45 6.70 -2.02
N THR A 136 23.29 6.26 -2.93
CA THR A 136 24.73 6.54 -2.93
C THR A 136 25.08 7.64 -3.93
N ALA A 137 24.07 8.30 -4.50
CA ALA A 137 24.25 9.37 -5.47
C ALA A 137 25.12 10.49 -4.89
N GLY A 138 26.24 10.77 -5.58
CA GLY A 138 27.20 11.79 -5.15
C GLY A 138 28.04 11.45 -3.90
N GLY A 139 27.89 10.26 -3.31
CA GLY A 139 28.67 9.83 -2.15
C GLY A 139 30.08 9.35 -2.52
N GLU A 140 31.03 9.52 -1.58
CA GLU A 140 32.40 8.97 -1.70
C GLU A 140 32.45 7.47 -1.38
N ASN A 141 31.56 6.98 -0.53
CA ASN A 141 31.44 5.56 -0.18
C ASN A 141 30.48 4.86 -1.15
N VAL A 142 31.04 4.30 -2.21
CA VAL A 142 30.32 3.53 -3.23
C VAL A 142 30.30 2.04 -2.83
N PRO A 143 29.14 1.43 -2.54
CA PRO A 143 29.06 0.02 -2.18
C PRO A 143 29.18 -0.89 -3.41
N GLU A 144 29.53 -2.15 -3.19
CA GLU A 144 29.55 -3.16 -4.26
C GLU A 144 28.14 -3.46 -4.78
N TRP A 145 28.01 -3.64 -6.10
CA TRP A 145 26.74 -3.99 -6.72
C TRP A 145 26.25 -5.34 -6.22
N VAL A 146 25.02 -5.36 -5.73
CA VAL A 146 24.28 -6.53 -5.28
C VAL A 146 23.22 -6.91 -6.31
N SER A 147 23.20 -8.18 -6.71
CA SER A 147 22.18 -8.74 -7.60
C SER A 147 20.79 -8.74 -6.96
N GLY A 148 19.75 -8.49 -7.75
CA GLY A 148 18.36 -8.39 -7.29
C GLY A 148 18.01 -7.08 -6.57
N LYS A 149 19.00 -6.21 -6.32
CA LYS A 149 18.75 -4.86 -5.81
C LYS A 149 18.42 -3.91 -6.95
N SER A 150 17.38 -3.08 -6.76
CA SER A 150 17.06 -1.97 -7.65
C SER A 150 17.81 -0.71 -7.22
N TYR A 151 18.44 -0.02 -8.16
CA TYR A 151 19.15 1.25 -7.93
C TYR A 151 18.35 2.41 -8.53
N ALA A 152 18.35 3.55 -7.84
CA ALA A 152 17.73 4.77 -8.34
C ALA A 152 18.66 5.47 -9.34
N LYS A 153 18.12 6.37 -10.16
CA LYS A 153 18.94 7.17 -11.07
C LYS A 153 19.95 7.99 -10.25
N GLY A 154 21.22 7.95 -10.66
CA GLY A 154 22.33 8.61 -9.98
C GLY A 154 22.99 7.78 -8.89
N ASP A 155 22.42 6.64 -8.47
CA ASP A 155 23.09 5.73 -7.54
C ASP A 155 24.40 5.23 -8.10
N ARG A 156 25.39 5.10 -7.22
CA ARG A 156 26.70 4.59 -7.58
C ARG A 156 26.95 3.23 -6.95
N VAL A 157 27.53 2.32 -7.73
CA VAL A 157 27.97 1.00 -7.28
C VAL A 157 29.38 0.70 -7.78
N THR A 158 30.11 -0.15 -7.07
CA THR A 158 31.36 -0.73 -7.57
C THR A 158 31.11 -2.13 -8.10
N LYS A 159 31.70 -2.46 -9.25
CA LYS A 159 31.72 -3.81 -9.81
C LYS A 159 32.94 -3.95 -10.72
N TYR A 160 33.56 -5.12 -10.75
CA TYR A 160 34.74 -5.38 -11.60
C TYR A 160 35.87 -4.32 -11.47
N GLY A 161 36.04 -3.75 -10.27
CA GLY A 161 37.03 -2.71 -10.00
C GLY A 161 36.68 -1.30 -10.50
N SER A 162 35.51 -1.11 -11.12
CA SER A 162 35.04 0.18 -11.64
C SER A 162 33.82 0.70 -10.88
N VAL A 163 33.67 2.02 -10.82
CA VAL A 163 32.47 2.70 -10.30
C VAL A 163 31.49 2.92 -11.45
N TYR A 164 30.22 2.58 -11.23
CA TYR A 164 29.13 2.77 -12.17
C TYR A 164 28.03 3.61 -11.54
N GLU A 165 27.51 4.59 -12.28
CA GLU A 165 26.38 5.43 -11.92
C GLU A 165 25.13 5.00 -12.69
N SER A 166 24.04 4.72 -12.00
CA SER A 166 22.81 4.28 -12.63
C SER A 166 22.16 5.42 -13.42
N LEU A 167 21.70 5.11 -14.63
CA LEU A 167 21.10 6.09 -15.54
C LEU A 167 19.56 6.18 -15.44
N MET A 168 18.93 5.27 -14.68
CA MET A 168 17.48 5.13 -14.59
C MET A 168 17.04 4.66 -13.21
N ASP A 169 15.80 4.98 -12.86
CA ASP A 169 15.18 4.52 -11.62
C ASP A 169 14.78 3.05 -11.71
N GLY A 170 14.98 2.32 -10.61
CA GLY A 170 14.65 0.90 -10.55
C GLY A 170 15.63 0.01 -11.33
N ASN A 171 16.86 0.46 -11.56
CA ASN A 171 17.85 -0.28 -12.33
C ASN A 171 18.27 -1.57 -11.60
N THR A 172 18.01 -2.73 -12.19
CA THR A 172 18.42 -4.05 -11.67
C THR A 172 19.47 -4.74 -12.53
N ILE A 173 19.95 -4.07 -13.59
CA ILE A 173 20.88 -4.65 -14.57
C ILE A 173 22.28 -4.73 -13.94
N GLU A 174 23.02 -5.79 -14.24
CA GLU A 174 24.41 -5.91 -13.81
C GLU A 174 25.31 -4.90 -14.57
N PRO A 175 26.08 -4.05 -13.86
CA PRO A 175 26.99 -3.10 -14.50
C PRO A 175 28.24 -3.78 -15.06
N GLY A 176 28.78 -3.25 -16.15
CA GLY A 176 30.03 -3.72 -16.75
C GLY A 176 29.88 -4.98 -17.59
N THR A 177 28.65 -5.44 -17.85
CA THR A 177 28.34 -6.52 -18.79
C THR A 177 27.91 -5.95 -20.14
N PHE A 178 28.04 -6.76 -21.20
CA PHE A 178 27.56 -6.38 -22.53
C PHE A 178 26.07 -6.05 -22.51
N GLY A 179 25.69 -4.87 -23.02
CA GLY A 179 24.30 -4.38 -23.03
C GLY A 179 23.86 -3.62 -21.78
N SER A 180 24.78 -3.31 -20.87
CA SER A 180 24.50 -2.50 -19.67
C SER A 180 24.72 -0.99 -19.87
N ASP A 181 25.17 -0.56 -21.06
CA ASP A 181 25.59 0.81 -21.36
C ASP A 181 24.44 1.84 -21.26
N ASP A 182 23.20 1.42 -21.54
CA ASP A 182 22.01 2.27 -21.39
C ASP A 182 21.53 2.37 -19.93
N ALA A 183 22.01 1.47 -19.07
CA ALA A 183 21.61 1.36 -17.67
C ALA A 183 22.62 1.99 -16.71
N TRP A 184 23.92 1.96 -17.08
CA TRP A 184 25.02 2.38 -16.23
C TRP A 184 26.02 3.26 -16.98
N LYS A 185 26.42 4.35 -16.35
CA LYS A 185 27.55 5.18 -16.75
C LYS A 185 28.77 4.81 -15.92
N GLN A 186 29.78 4.24 -16.55
CA GLN A 186 31.07 4.01 -15.89
C GLN A 186 31.75 5.36 -15.58
N LEU A 187 32.16 5.56 -14.32
CA LEU A 187 32.81 6.77 -13.84
C LEU A 187 34.34 6.63 -13.70
N THR A 188 34.83 5.41 -13.45
CA THR A 188 36.25 5.11 -13.30
C THR A 188 36.61 3.87 -14.12
N ALA A 189 37.83 3.83 -14.64
CA ALA A 189 38.39 2.72 -15.42
C ALA A 189 39.51 2.03 -14.64
#